data_AF-A0ABD3SPR5-F1
#
_entry.id   AF-A0ABD3SPR5-F1
#
_cell.length_a   1.000
_cell.length_b   1.000
_cell.length_c   1.000
_cell.angle_alpha   90.00
_cell.angle_beta   90.00
_cell.angle_gamma   90.00
#
_symmetry.space_group_name_H-M   'P 1'
#
loop_
_entity.id
_entity.type
_entity.pdbx_description
1 polymer ?
#
loop_
_entity_poly.entity_id
_entity_poly.type
_entity_poly.pdbx_seq_one_letter_code
_entity_poly.pdbx_strand_id
1 'polypeptide(L)'
;MKSLIGTIVSCVALISNASAFAPGNAFVVGVQKSTHVNPTPSFGNAQGATYIANNQPKAIQRQRSSMASVQTMGLFGLGGPEIAIILIAGAFLLGPQKLAELGRDAGKMAGELKEVPKEFQQGLAEGEKEAQRMKKEIADSIKDADKVEP
;
A
#
# COMPACT_ATOMS: atom_id res chain seq x y z
N MET A 1 -4.08 -36.22 24.69
CA MET A 1 -5.26 -35.33 24.56
C MET A 1 -5.27 -34.13 25.52
N LYS A 2 -4.64 -34.20 26.70
CA LYS A 2 -4.63 -33.10 27.68
C LYS A 2 -3.73 -31.91 27.28
N SER A 3 -2.64 -32.17 26.55
CA SER A 3 -1.68 -31.13 26.11
C SER A 3 -2.21 -30.22 25.00
N LEU A 4 -3.12 -30.71 24.15
CA LEU A 4 -3.65 -29.97 23.00
C LEU A 4 -4.70 -28.92 23.42
N ILE A 5 -5.55 -29.28 24.39
CA ILE A 5 -6.57 -28.38 24.94
C ILE A 5 -5.89 -27.23 25.70
N GLY A 6 -4.82 -27.51 26.46
CA GLY A 6 -4.05 -26.47 27.16
C GLY A 6 -3.33 -25.50 26.23
N THR A 7 -2.82 -25.96 25.09
CA THR A 7 -2.19 -25.08 24.08
C THR A 7 -3.23 -24.23 23.36
N ILE A 8 -4.39 -24.78 23.02
CA ILE A 8 -5.48 -24.02 22.37
C ILE A 8 -6.04 -22.95 23.31
N VAL A 9 -6.27 -23.28 24.60
CA VAL A 9 -6.74 -22.31 25.61
C VAL A 9 -5.68 -21.22 25.88
N SER A 10 -4.39 -21.57 25.89
CA SER A 10 -3.31 -20.58 26.02
C SER A 10 -3.19 -19.66 24.81
N CYS A 11 -3.36 -20.16 23.58
CA CYS A 11 -3.36 -19.34 22.37
C CYS A 11 -4.55 -18.38 22.33
N VAL A 12 -5.73 -18.82 22.77
CA VAL A 12 -6.93 -17.96 22.85
C VAL A 12 -6.79 -16.89 23.94
N ALA A 13 -6.21 -17.22 25.10
CA ALA A 13 -5.99 -16.25 26.18
C ALA A 13 -4.95 -15.17 25.83
N LEU A 14 -3.97 -15.48 24.97
CA LEU A 14 -3.03 -14.49 24.43
C LEU A 14 -3.67 -13.53 23.41
N ILE A 15 -4.76 -13.95 22.75
CA ILE A 15 -5.53 -13.10 21.83
C ILE A 15 -6.44 -12.14 22.61
N SER A 16 -6.93 -12.51 23.79
CA SER A 16 -7.83 -11.68 24.61
C SER A 16 -7.17 -10.46 25.26
N ASN A 17 -5.83 -10.40 25.34
CA ASN A 17 -5.11 -9.26 25.93
C ASN A 17 -4.46 -8.34 24.89
N ALA A 18 -4.79 -8.49 23.60
CA ALA A 18 -4.30 -7.64 22.52
C ALA A 18 -5.42 -6.78 21.90
N SER A 19 -6.08 -5.96 22.73
CA SER A 19 -6.80 -4.77 22.23
C SER A 19 -5.79 -3.64 21.94
N ALA A 20 -4.81 -3.88 21.09
CA ALA A 20 -3.86 -2.85 20.63
C ALA A 20 -3.05 -3.34 19.42
N PHE A 21 -3.73 -3.77 18.35
CA PHE A 21 -3.09 -3.87 17.03
C PHE A 21 -3.82 -2.94 16.05
N ALA A 22 -3.42 -1.67 16.09
CA ALA A 22 -3.61 -0.74 15.00
C ALA A 22 -2.21 -0.46 14.41
N PRO A 23 -1.82 -1.04 13.26
CA PRO A 23 -0.65 -0.56 12.54
C PRO A 23 -1.09 0.63 11.69
N GLY A 24 -1.33 1.75 12.37
CA GLY A 24 -1.52 3.06 11.76
C GLY A 24 -0.27 3.90 11.98
N ASN A 25 0.75 3.70 11.14
CA ASN A 25 1.69 4.73 10.67
C ASN A 25 1.74 6.05 11.47
N ALA A 26 2.58 6.10 12.51
CA ALA A 26 3.25 7.33 12.95
C ALA A 26 4.44 7.01 13.87
N PHE A 27 5.57 6.65 13.26
CA PHE A 27 6.86 7.12 13.75
C PHE A 27 6.83 8.66 13.64
N VAL A 28 6.41 9.33 14.70
CA VAL A 28 6.67 10.75 14.92
C VAL A 28 7.37 10.86 16.26
N VAL A 29 8.69 10.89 16.18
CA VAL A 29 9.51 11.62 17.14
C VAL A 29 8.97 13.05 17.17
N GLY A 30 8.34 13.42 18.28
CA GLY A 30 7.72 14.73 18.44
C GLY A 30 7.07 14.90 19.80
N VAL A 31 7.91 15.02 20.82
CA VAL A 31 7.71 15.89 22.00
C VAL A 31 6.27 15.98 22.53
N GLN A 32 5.99 15.22 23.60
CA GLN A 32 4.95 15.60 24.54
C GLN A 32 5.31 16.98 25.13
N LYS A 33 4.49 18.00 24.87
CA LYS A 33 4.52 19.23 25.66
C LYS A 33 3.14 19.85 25.77
N SER A 34 2.26 19.19 26.53
CA SER A 34 1.15 19.85 27.21
C SER A 34 1.65 20.44 28.54
N THR A 35 2.57 21.39 28.44
CA THR A 35 2.70 22.43 29.46
C THR A 35 2.26 23.71 28.78
N HIS A 36 1.11 24.23 29.20
CA HIS A 36 0.71 25.60 28.94
C HIS A 36 1.77 26.54 29.54
N VAL A 37 2.75 26.91 28.73
CA VAL A 37 3.75 27.94 29.05
C VAL A 37 3.41 29.12 28.17
N ASN A 38 2.82 30.16 28.76
CA ASN A 38 2.73 31.47 28.14
C ASN A 38 4.15 31.98 27.84
N PRO A 39 4.52 32.28 26.58
CA PRO A 39 5.74 33.00 26.32
C PRO A 39 5.51 34.50 26.52
N THR A 40 6.20 35.06 27.50
CA THR A 40 6.49 36.49 27.61
C THR A 40 7.09 36.97 26.29
N PRO A 41 6.62 38.09 25.69
CA PRO A 41 7.08 38.49 24.36
C PRO A 41 8.45 39.15 24.45
N SER A 42 9.45 38.55 23.80
CA SER A 42 10.65 39.27 23.38
C SER A 42 10.39 39.86 21.99
N PHE A 43 10.65 41.16 21.88
CA PHE A 43 10.32 42.02 20.75
C PHE A 43 10.87 41.52 19.41
N GLY A 44 10.05 41.61 18.36
CA GLY A 44 10.46 41.47 16.96
C GLY A 44 9.79 40.31 16.22
N ASN A 45 8.92 40.65 15.25
CA ASN A 45 8.45 39.78 14.16
C ASN A 45 7.64 38.51 14.45
N ALA A 46 7.07 38.34 15.65
CA ALA A 46 6.12 37.24 15.94
C ALA A 46 4.64 37.69 16.07
N GLN A 47 4.37 39.00 16.08
CA GLN A 47 3.04 39.56 16.37
C GLN A 47 1.98 39.17 15.33
N GLY A 48 2.43 38.96 14.08
CA GLY A 48 1.67 38.46 12.93
C GLY A 48 0.82 37.23 13.22
N ALA A 49 1.51 36.14 13.53
CA ALA A 49 0.90 34.82 13.66
C ALA A 49 0.03 34.70 14.92
N THR A 50 0.40 35.39 16.01
CA THR A 50 -0.34 35.35 17.28
C THR A 50 -1.67 36.09 17.22
N TYR A 51 -1.78 37.21 16.49
CA TYR A 51 -3.07 37.89 16.31
C TYR A 51 -4.00 37.07 15.40
N ILE A 52 -3.46 36.42 14.36
CA ILE A 52 -4.26 35.59 13.46
C ILE A 52 -4.84 34.42 14.24
N ALA A 53 -4.05 33.71 15.05
CA ALA A 53 -4.50 32.56 15.82
C ALA A 53 -5.56 32.92 16.89
N ASN A 54 -5.37 34.05 17.59
CA ASN A 54 -6.28 34.47 18.67
C ASN A 54 -7.61 35.06 18.16
N ASN A 55 -7.63 35.58 16.93
CA ASN A 55 -8.79 36.25 16.37
C ASN A 55 -9.50 35.45 15.26
N GLN A 56 -9.23 34.15 15.14
CA GLN A 56 -9.99 33.30 14.22
C GLN A 56 -11.41 33.08 14.76
N PRO A 57 -12.46 33.39 13.99
CA PRO A 57 -13.82 33.08 14.41
C PRO A 57 -13.97 31.56 14.59
N LYS A 58 -14.63 31.13 15.66
CA LYS A 58 -14.84 29.70 16.02
C LYS A 58 -15.40 28.84 14.85
N ALA A 59 -16.06 29.46 13.88
CA ALA A 59 -16.53 28.83 12.65
C ALA A 59 -15.37 28.27 11.78
N ILE A 60 -14.28 29.02 11.62
CA ILE A 60 -13.09 28.61 10.85
C ILE A 60 -12.32 27.52 11.60
N GLN A 61 -12.25 27.60 12.93
CA GLN A 61 -11.56 26.62 13.77
C GLN A 61 -12.25 25.24 13.73
N ARG A 62 -13.58 25.18 13.67
CA ARG A 62 -14.35 23.93 13.61
C ARG A 62 -14.39 23.28 12.23
N GLN A 63 -14.11 24.03 11.16
CA GLN A 63 -14.16 23.48 9.80
C GLN A 63 -13.00 22.53 9.46
N ARG A 64 -11.90 22.53 10.24
CA ARG A 64 -10.70 21.76 9.89
C ARG A 64 -10.61 20.34 10.45
N SER A 65 -11.53 19.89 11.31
CA SER A 65 -11.37 18.62 12.03
C SER A 65 -12.26 17.47 11.56
N SER A 66 -13.05 17.64 10.49
CA SER A 66 -13.88 16.57 9.93
C SER A 66 -13.31 16.05 8.62
N MET A 67 -12.07 15.56 8.67
CA MET A 67 -11.69 14.47 7.78
C MET A 67 -12.33 13.24 8.40
N ALA A 68 -13.55 12.91 7.98
CA ALA A 68 -14.13 11.61 8.31
C ALA A 68 -13.09 10.58 7.92
N SER A 69 -12.58 9.80 8.87
CA SER A 69 -11.74 8.65 8.54
C SER A 69 -12.62 7.75 7.68
N VAL A 70 -12.47 7.84 6.37
CA VAL A 70 -13.09 6.92 5.45
C VAL A 70 -12.48 5.59 5.82
N GLN A 71 -13.22 4.80 6.60
CA GLN A 71 -12.86 3.42 6.82
C GLN A 71 -12.83 2.83 5.42
N THR A 72 -11.64 2.62 4.89
CA THR A 72 -11.46 1.97 3.60
C THR A 72 -11.82 0.51 3.81
N MET A 73 -13.12 0.22 3.82
CA MET A 73 -13.63 -1.12 3.58
C MET A 73 -13.03 -1.53 2.24
N GLY A 74 -12.43 -2.71 2.17
CA GLY A 74 -11.61 -3.13 1.02
C GLY A 74 -12.41 -3.29 -0.27
N LEU A 75 -11.85 -4.06 -1.22
CA LEU A 75 -12.56 -4.42 -2.45
C LEU A 75 -13.85 -5.18 -2.06
N PHE A 76 -15.01 -4.69 -2.50
CA PHE A 76 -16.36 -5.20 -2.15
C PHE A 76 -16.91 -4.83 -0.76
N GLY A 77 -16.36 -3.82 -0.08
CA GLY A 77 -16.86 -3.43 1.24
C GLY A 77 -16.54 -4.47 2.34
N LEU A 78 -15.68 -5.44 2.01
CA LEU A 78 -15.17 -6.46 2.92
C LEU A 78 -13.79 -6.03 3.44
N GLY A 79 -13.62 -6.01 4.75
CA GLY A 79 -12.34 -5.76 5.41
C GLY A 79 -11.58 -7.04 5.72
N GLY A 80 -10.40 -6.88 6.32
CA GLY A 80 -9.58 -8.01 6.78
C GLY A 80 -10.32 -8.96 7.74
N PRO A 81 -11.03 -8.45 8.77
CA PRO A 81 -11.80 -9.29 9.69
C PRO A 81 -12.91 -10.10 8.99
N GLU A 82 -13.65 -9.48 8.06
CA GLU A 82 -14.74 -10.13 7.33
C GLU A 82 -14.21 -11.26 6.43
N ILE A 83 -13.10 -11.00 5.72
CA ILE A 83 -12.43 -12.02 4.90
C ILE A 83 -11.94 -13.19 5.76
N ALA A 84 -11.43 -12.95 6.97
CA ALA A 84 -10.99 -14.01 7.87
C ALA A 84 -12.13 -14.96 8.26
N ILE A 85 -13.32 -14.42 8.55
CA ILE A 85 -14.51 -15.23 8.89
C ILE A 85 -14.91 -16.12 7.70
N ILE A 86 -14.92 -15.57 6.49
CA ILE A 86 -15.25 -16.32 5.27
C ILE A 86 -14.22 -17.42 5.02
N LEU A 87 -12.92 -17.16 5.21
CA LEU A 87 -11.87 -18.18 5.07
C LEU A 87 -12.03 -19.32 6.07
N ILE A 88 -12.41 -19.01 7.32
CA ILE A 88 -12.69 -20.04 8.33
C ILE A 88 -13.88 -20.90 7.88
N ALA A 89 -14.98 -20.28 7.45
CA ALA A 89 -16.15 -21.01 6.96
C ALA A 89 -15.82 -21.88 5.73
N GLY A 90 -15.08 -21.34 4.78
CA GLY A 90 -14.60 -22.07 3.61
C GLY A 90 -13.66 -23.23 3.99
N ALA A 91 -12.80 -23.04 4.99
CA ALA A 91 -11.91 -24.09 5.49
C ALA A 91 -12.70 -25.21 6.19
N PHE A 92 -13.82 -24.92 6.84
CA PHE A 92 -14.70 -25.96 7.37
C PHE A 92 -15.42 -26.73 6.26
N LEU A 93 -15.82 -26.06 5.19
CA LEU A 93 -16.54 -26.69 4.08
C LEU A 93 -15.63 -27.56 3.19
N LEU A 94 -14.45 -27.05 2.83
CA LEU A 94 -13.50 -27.74 1.94
C LEU A 94 -12.42 -28.52 2.69
N GLY A 95 -12.17 -28.17 3.96
CA GLY A 95 -11.02 -28.64 4.74
C GLY A 95 -9.82 -27.67 4.64
N PRO A 96 -9.12 -27.38 5.74
CA PRO A 96 -7.97 -26.47 5.73
C PRO A 96 -6.81 -26.98 4.86
N GLN A 97 -6.69 -28.30 4.70
CA GLN A 97 -5.69 -28.93 3.84
C GLN A 97 -5.93 -28.61 2.36
N LYS A 98 -7.19 -28.59 1.91
CA LYS A 98 -7.54 -28.30 0.52
C LYS A 98 -7.35 -26.84 0.16
N LEU A 99 -7.68 -25.92 1.07
CA LEU A 99 -7.37 -24.50 0.85
C LEU A 99 -5.86 -24.24 0.80
N ALA A 100 -5.06 -24.92 1.63
CA ALA A 100 -3.61 -24.81 1.60
C ALA A 100 -2.99 -25.42 0.33
N GLU A 101 -3.52 -26.54 -0.15
CA GLU A 101 -3.12 -27.18 -1.41
C GLU A 101 -3.40 -26.24 -2.60
N LEU A 102 -4.63 -25.70 -2.71
CA LEU A 102 -5.01 -24.72 -3.73
C LEU A 102 -4.16 -23.45 -3.67
N GLY A 103 -3.89 -22.92 -2.47
CA GLY A 103 -3.05 -21.74 -2.28
C GLY A 103 -1.59 -21.98 -2.71
N ARG A 104 -1.06 -23.20 -2.48
CA ARG A 104 0.27 -23.59 -2.95
C ARG A 104 0.34 -23.69 -4.47
N ASP A 105 -0.65 -24.31 -5.09
CA ASP A 105 -0.68 -24.48 -6.55
C ASP A 105 -0.89 -23.13 -7.24
N ALA A 106 -1.83 -22.32 -6.77
CA ALA A 106 -2.01 -20.94 -7.23
C ALA A 106 -0.74 -20.09 -7.01
N GLY A 107 -0.04 -20.27 -5.89
CA GLY A 107 1.20 -19.59 -5.58
C GLY A 107 2.35 -19.95 -6.53
N LYS A 108 2.47 -21.22 -6.92
CA LYS A 108 3.43 -21.68 -7.94
C LYS A 108 3.11 -21.05 -9.30
N MET A 109 1.84 -21.12 -9.72
CA MET A 109 1.39 -20.50 -10.96
C MET A 109 1.66 -19.00 -10.96
N ALA A 110 1.35 -18.29 -9.88
CA ALA A 110 1.66 -16.86 -9.77
C ALA A 110 3.17 -16.55 -9.78
N GLY A 111 3.99 -17.47 -9.24
CA GLY A 111 5.45 -17.39 -9.30
C GLY A 111 5.98 -17.49 -10.72
N GLU A 112 5.55 -18.51 -11.47
CA GLU A 112 5.91 -18.71 -12.88
C GLU A 112 5.41 -17.56 -13.77
N LEU A 113 4.17 -17.10 -13.54
CA LEU A 113 3.59 -15.94 -14.22
C LEU A 113 4.28 -14.62 -13.90
N LYS A 114 5.22 -14.54 -12.95
CA LYS A 114 6.03 -13.33 -12.71
C LYS A 114 7.24 -13.25 -13.64
N GLU A 115 7.73 -14.38 -14.12
CA GLU A 115 8.86 -14.47 -15.04
C GLU A 115 8.42 -14.14 -16.47
N VAL A 116 7.26 -14.64 -16.88
CA VAL A 116 6.68 -14.40 -18.23
C VAL A 116 6.57 -12.90 -18.59
N PRO A 117 6.03 -11.99 -17.74
CA PRO A 117 6.00 -10.57 -18.01
C PRO A 117 7.38 -9.91 -18.10
N LYS A 118 8.40 -10.45 -17.42
CA LYS A 118 9.77 -9.90 -17.51
C LYS A 118 10.40 -10.26 -18.85
N GLU A 119 10.26 -11.52 -19.25
CA GLU A 119 10.72 -11.99 -20.56
C GLU A 119 9.97 -11.27 -21.69
N PHE A 120 8.67 -11.04 -21.53
CA PHE A 120 7.88 -10.26 -22.48
C PHE A 120 8.35 -8.80 -22.60
N GLN A 121 8.64 -8.13 -21.48
CA GLN A 121 9.20 -6.78 -21.49
C GLN A 121 10.57 -6.72 -22.16
N GLN A 122 11.43 -7.70 -21.89
CA GLN A 122 12.76 -7.79 -22.51
C GLN A 122 12.65 -8.04 -24.02
N GLY A 123 11.79 -8.97 -24.43
CA GLY A 123 11.54 -9.28 -25.84
C GLY A 123 10.96 -8.09 -26.61
N LEU A 124 10.04 -7.31 -25.99
CA LEU A 124 9.55 -6.07 -26.59
C LEU A 124 10.67 -5.03 -26.75
N ALA A 125 11.50 -4.83 -25.73
CA ALA A 125 12.59 -3.86 -25.79
C ALA A 125 13.67 -4.23 -26.82
N GLU A 126 13.93 -5.52 -27.00
CA GLU A 126 14.84 -6.03 -28.02
C GLU A 126 14.24 -5.91 -29.42
N GLY A 127 12.97 -6.31 -29.60
CA GLY A 127 12.23 -6.16 -30.85
C GLY A 127 12.10 -4.70 -31.31
N GLU A 128 11.91 -3.75 -30.38
CA GLU A 128 11.91 -2.32 -30.71
C GLU A 128 13.27 -1.84 -31.23
N LYS A 129 14.37 -2.28 -30.61
CA LYS A 129 15.73 -1.92 -31.06
C LYS A 129 16.03 -2.53 -32.44
N GLU A 130 15.64 -3.77 -32.67
CA GLU A 130 15.82 -4.45 -33.96
C GLU A 130 14.98 -3.79 -35.05
N ALA A 131 13.71 -3.49 -34.76
CA ALA A 131 12.84 -2.76 -35.69
C ALA A 131 13.39 -1.37 -36.04
N GLN A 132 13.98 -0.66 -35.08
CA GLN A 132 14.65 0.62 -35.35
C GLN A 132 15.90 0.47 -36.22
N ARG A 133 16.71 -0.57 -36.00
CA ARG A 133 17.89 -0.85 -36.83
C ARG A 133 17.50 -1.19 -38.26
N MET A 134 16.55 -2.10 -38.46
CA MET A 134 16.04 -2.44 -39.78
C MET A 134 15.45 -1.23 -40.48
N LYS A 135 14.67 -0.39 -39.79
CA LYS A 135 14.16 0.87 -40.36
C LYS A 135 15.26 1.81 -40.80
N LYS A 136 16.36 1.89 -40.04
CA LYS A 136 17.50 2.74 -40.37
C LYS A 136 18.27 2.20 -41.58
N GLU A 137 18.55 0.90 -41.64
CA GLU A 137 19.20 0.26 -42.80
C GLU A 137 18.36 0.37 -44.08
N ILE A 138 17.04 0.18 -43.98
CA ILE A 138 16.13 0.40 -45.10
C ILE A 138 16.12 1.87 -45.52
N ALA A 139 16.10 2.81 -44.58
CA ALA A 139 16.14 4.25 -44.90
C ALA A 139 17.47 4.69 -45.53
N ASP A 140 18.59 4.08 -45.12
CA ASP A 140 19.91 4.38 -45.66
C ASP A 140 20.09 3.77 -47.06
N SER A 141 19.65 2.53 -47.28
CA SER A 141 19.67 1.90 -48.61
C SER A 141 18.76 2.59 -49.64
N ILE A 142 17.62 3.16 -49.23
CA ILE A 142 16.76 3.96 -50.12
C ILE A 142 17.44 5.29 -50.50
N LYS A 143 18.21 5.91 -49.60
CA LYS A 143 18.93 7.16 -49.88
C LYS A 143 20.13 6.97 -50.80
N ASP A 144 20.77 5.81 -50.77
CA ASP A 144 21.88 5.48 -51.65
C ASP A 144 21.41 5.09 -53.06
N ALA A 145 20.21 4.49 -53.20
CA ALA A 145 19.61 4.19 -54.50
C ALA A 145 19.16 5.46 -55.27
N ASP A 146 18.76 6.53 -54.56
CA ASP A 146 18.31 7.80 -55.17
C ASP A 146 19.48 8.71 -55.62
N LYS A 147 20.74 8.35 -55.29
CA LYS A 147 21.95 9.10 -55.67
C LYS A 147 22.73 8.50 -56.84
N VAL A 148 22.27 7.38 -57.39
CA VAL A 148 22.90 6.69 -58.52
C VAL A 148 21.91 6.62 -59.68
N GLU A 149 21.54 7.78 -60.23
CA GLU A 149 21.23 7.87 -61.66
C GLU A 149 21.69 9.24 -62.20
N PRO A 150 22.56 9.28 -63.24
CA PRO A 150 22.97 10.50 -63.95
C PRO A 150 21.94 10.99 -64.98
#